data_AF-V2W4P3-F1
#
_entry.id   AF-V2W4P3-F1
#
_cell.length_a   1.000
_cell.length_b   1.000
_cell.length_c   1.000
_cell.angle_alpha   90.00
_cell.angle_beta   90.00
_cell.angle_gamma   90.00
#
_symmetry.space_group_name_H-M   'P 1'
#
loop_
_entity.id
_entity.type
_entity.pdbx_description
1 polymer ?
#
loop_
_entity_poly.entity_id
_entity_poly.type
_entity_poly.pdbx_seq_one_letter_code
_entity_poly.pdbx_strand_id
1 'polypeptide(L)'
;MTSLSQSPKAAQFALIFITMIWGGTFLAVQYALNFSSPMFFVGCRFAVAALAILLISIKSMRGLTLKEILAGTAIGVVIAIGYGTQTIALQTILSSESAFLTALYVPLVPILMWLIFQKDLL
;
A
#
# COMPACT_ATOMS: atom_id res chain seq x y z
N MET A 1 0.73 23.00 19.92
CA MET A 1 0.60 21.93 18.91
C MET A 1 -0.51 22.35 17.96
N THR A 2 -0.12 22.87 16.81
CA THR A 2 -0.94 23.60 15.85
C THR A 2 -2.12 22.77 15.38
N SER A 3 -3.33 23.15 15.83
CA SER A 3 -4.58 22.77 15.20
C SER A 3 -4.53 23.27 13.76
N LEU A 4 -4.17 22.37 12.85
CA LEU A 4 -4.30 22.60 11.42
C LEU A 4 -5.78 22.86 11.14
N SER A 5 -6.15 24.14 11.10
CA SER A 5 -7.37 24.64 10.48
C SER A 5 -7.30 24.40 8.97
N GLN A 6 -7.13 23.15 8.55
CA GLN A 6 -7.35 22.79 7.16
C GLN A 6 -8.82 23.06 6.90
N SER A 7 -9.09 24.15 6.17
CA SER A 7 -10.41 24.39 5.59
C SER A 7 -10.90 23.07 4.99
N PRO A 8 -12.14 22.64 5.25
CA PRO A 8 -12.67 21.38 4.75
C PRO A 8 -12.43 21.20 3.23
N LYS A 9 -12.41 22.31 2.49
CA LYS A 9 -12.09 22.37 1.06
C LYS A 9 -10.64 21.97 0.76
N ALA A 10 -9.68 22.44 1.54
CA ALA A 10 -8.26 22.10 1.34
C ALA A 10 -8.00 20.60 1.57
N ALA A 11 -8.64 20.01 2.58
CA ALA A 11 -8.58 18.57 2.83
C ALA A 11 -9.22 17.76 1.68
N GLN A 12 -10.38 18.20 1.18
CA GLN A 12 -11.04 17.59 0.02
C GLN A 12 -10.17 17.65 -1.25
N PHE A 13 -9.56 18.80 -1.54
CA PHE A 13 -8.65 18.93 -2.68
C PHE A 13 -7.41 18.03 -2.52
N ALA A 14 -6.83 17.96 -1.32
CA ALA A 14 -5.72 17.06 -1.05
C ALA A 14 -6.09 15.59 -1.26
N LEU A 15 -7.29 15.18 -0.86
CA LEU A 15 -7.82 13.83 -1.08
C LEU A 15 -8.01 13.51 -2.57
N ILE A 16 -8.59 14.44 -3.33
CA ILE A 16 -8.73 14.27 -4.78
C ILE A 16 -7.35 14.14 -5.43
N PHE A 17 -6.42 15.02 -5.06
CA PHE A 17 -5.06 15.03 -5.58
C PHE A 17 -4.30 13.74 -5.29
N ILE A 18 -4.33 13.26 -4.05
CA ILE A 18 -3.63 12.02 -3.69
C ILE A 18 -4.28 10.80 -4.35
N THR A 19 -5.61 10.83 -4.56
CA THR A 19 -6.33 9.78 -5.30
C THR A 19 -5.92 9.77 -6.78
N MET A 20 -5.77 10.94 -7.40
CA MET A 20 -5.26 11.04 -8.78
C MET A 20 -3.84 10.50 -8.90
N ILE A 21 -2.94 10.86 -7.96
CA ILE A 21 -1.58 10.33 -7.93
C ILE A 21 -1.61 8.81 -7.79
N TRP A 22 -2.37 8.30 -6.83
CA TRP A 22 -2.48 6.87 -6.57
C TRP A 22 -3.02 6.10 -7.79
N GLY A 23 -4.11 6.56 -8.41
CA GLY A 23 -4.66 5.95 -9.63
C GLY A 23 -3.69 6.00 -10.81
N GLY A 24 -2.98 7.13 -10.98
CA GLY A 24 -1.95 7.28 -12.01
C GLY A 24 -0.79 6.30 -11.86
N THR A 25 -0.48 5.86 -10.64
CA THR A 25 0.57 4.84 -10.44
C THR A 25 0.23 3.50 -11.09
N PHE A 26 -1.05 3.07 -11.14
CA PHE A 26 -1.42 1.81 -11.80
C PHE A 26 -1.12 1.84 -13.30
N LEU A 27 -1.39 2.99 -13.94
CA LEU A 27 -1.08 3.19 -15.35
C LEU A 27 0.44 3.17 -15.58
N ALA A 28 1.20 3.87 -14.74
CA ALA A 28 2.66 3.90 -14.82
C ALA A 28 3.29 2.50 -14.59
N VAL A 29 2.77 1.74 -13.62
CA VAL A 29 3.20 0.35 -13.36
C VAL A 29 2.88 -0.52 -14.57
N GLN A 30 1.65 -0.48 -15.08
CA GLN A 30 1.25 -1.25 -16.25
C GLN A 30 2.13 -0.93 -17.46
N TYR A 31 2.48 0.34 -17.66
CA TYR A 31 3.43 0.75 -18.70
C TYR A 31 4.84 0.18 -18.46
N ALA A 32 5.36 0.25 -17.23
CA ALA A 32 6.68 -0.27 -16.86
C ALA A 32 6.80 -1.80 -17.02
N LEU A 33 5.70 -2.54 -16.91
CA LEU A 33 5.67 -3.99 -17.15
C LEU A 33 5.90 -4.38 -18.62
N ASN A 34 5.82 -3.45 -19.57
CA ASN A 34 6.26 -3.71 -20.95
C ASN A 34 7.78 -3.83 -21.07
N PHE A 35 8.53 -3.33 -20.09
CA PHE A 35 9.99 -3.30 -20.10
C PHE A 35 10.62 -4.21 -19.04
N SER A 36 9.82 -4.77 -18.14
CA SER A 36 10.31 -5.54 -16.99
C SER A 36 9.32 -6.62 -16.55
N SER A 37 9.83 -7.68 -15.91
CA SER A 37 8.96 -8.69 -15.31
C SER A 37 8.30 -8.15 -14.02
N PRO A 38 7.06 -8.56 -13.70
CA PRO A 38 6.32 -8.09 -12.52
C PRO A 38 7.09 -8.25 -11.23
N MET A 39 7.68 -9.43 -11.03
CA MET A 39 8.36 -9.76 -9.78
C MET A 39 9.65 -8.96 -9.61
N PHE A 40 10.36 -8.68 -10.71
CA PHE A 40 11.55 -7.84 -10.68
C PHE A 40 11.20 -6.38 -10.36
N PHE A 41 10.17 -5.84 -11.02
CA PHE A 41 9.71 -4.47 -10.77
C PHE A 41 9.26 -4.26 -9.32
N VAL A 42 8.43 -5.18 -8.81
CA VAL A 42 7.98 -5.17 -7.41
C VAL A 42 9.17 -5.33 -6.47
N GLY A 43 10.07 -6.28 -6.75
CA GLY A 43 11.28 -6.51 -5.95
C GLY A 43 12.14 -5.26 -5.82
N CYS A 44 12.43 -4.57 -6.93
CA CYS A 44 13.17 -3.32 -6.94
C CYS A 44 12.45 -2.22 -6.13
N ARG A 45 11.13 -2.07 -6.30
CA ARG A 45 10.34 -1.09 -5.54
C ARG A 45 10.44 -1.34 -4.03
N PHE A 46 10.29 -2.58 -3.58
CA PHE A 46 10.41 -2.93 -2.17
C PHE A 46 11.85 -2.83 -1.66
N ALA A 47 12.86 -3.15 -2.46
CA ALA A 47 14.26 -3.00 -2.09
C ALA A 47 14.63 -1.52 -1.85
N VAL A 48 14.21 -0.62 -2.74
CA VAL A 48 14.42 0.82 -2.58
C VAL A 48 13.69 1.34 -1.33
N ALA A 49 12.44 0.95 -1.13
CA ALA A 49 11.67 1.32 0.06
C ALA A 49 12.32 0.81 1.35
N ALA A 50 12.76 -0.45 1.37
CA ALA A 50 13.42 -1.07 2.51
C ALA A 50 14.74 -0.35 2.84
N LEU A 51 15.58 -0.06 1.84
CA LEU A 51 16.83 0.67 2.04
C LEU A 51 16.59 2.09 2.54
N ALA A 52 15.65 2.82 1.95
CA ALA A 52 15.34 4.19 2.37
C ALA A 52 14.85 4.22 3.83
N ILE A 53 13.92 3.34 4.20
CA ILE A 53 13.39 3.24 5.56
C ILE A 53 14.49 2.78 6.52
N LEU A 54 15.32 1.81 6.14
CA LEU A 54 16.43 1.32 6.94
C LEU A 54 17.41 2.44 7.29
N LEU A 55 17.82 3.25 6.30
CA LEU A 55 18.74 4.37 6.51
C LEU A 55 18.18 5.42 7.48
N ILE A 56 16.88 5.72 7.37
CA ILE A 56 16.21 6.69 8.24
C ILE A 56 16.04 6.13 9.67
N SER A 57 15.69 4.85 9.79
CA SER A 57 15.31 4.21 11.06
C SER A 57 16.46 3.50 11.78
N ILE A 58 17.67 3.48 11.22
CA ILE A 58 18.81 2.73 11.77
C ILE A 58 19.10 3.04 13.24
N LYS A 59 18.87 4.29 13.67
CA LYS A 59 19.04 4.71 15.07
C LYS A 59 17.93 4.17 15.99
N SER A 60 16.73 4.01 15.46
CA SER A 60 15.53 3.52 16.16
C SER A 60 15.42 1.99 16.20
N MET A 61 16.22 1.27 15.43
CA MET A 61 16.24 -0.20 15.41
C MET A 61 16.96 -0.84 16.60
N ARG A 62 17.63 -0.04 17.44
CA ARG A 62 18.30 -0.55 18.66
C ARG A 62 17.24 -0.97 19.67
N GLY A 63 17.12 -2.28 19.90
CA GLY A 63 16.19 -2.85 20.89
C GLY A 63 15.02 -3.65 20.31
N LEU A 64 15.01 -3.92 19.00
CA LEU A 64 14.00 -4.79 18.39
C LEU A 64 14.00 -6.18 19.03
N THR A 65 12.83 -6.59 19.50
CA THR A 65 12.57 -7.90 20.05
C THR A 65 12.30 -8.91 18.93
N LEU A 66 12.53 -10.20 19.20
CA LEU A 66 12.23 -11.26 18.24
C LEU A 66 10.74 -11.30 17.83
N LYS A 67 9.84 -10.91 18.75
CA LYS A 67 8.40 -10.82 18.47
C LYS A 67 8.09 -9.73 17.44
N GLU A 68 8.72 -8.56 17.55
CA GLU A 68 8.53 -7.46 16.61
C GLU A 68 9.09 -7.80 15.23
N ILE A 69 10.25 -8.48 15.18
CA ILE A 69 10.82 -8.98 13.92
C ILE A 69 9.85 -9.97 13.27
N LEU A 70 9.37 -10.97 14.01
CA LEU A 70 8.45 -11.97 13.47
C LEU A 70 7.14 -11.35 12.99
N ALA A 71 6.56 -10.42 13.75
CA ALA A 71 5.35 -9.70 13.35
C ALA A 71 5.58 -8.85 12.09
N GLY A 72 6.70 -8.13 12.03
CA GLY A 72 7.09 -7.34 10.86
C GLY A 72 7.33 -8.20 9.62
N THR A 73 7.99 -9.35 9.77
CA THR A 73 8.20 -10.33 8.70
C THR A 73 6.86 -10.89 8.21
N ALA A 74 5.95 -11.27 9.11
CA ALA A 74 4.63 -11.78 8.73
C ALA A 74 3.84 -10.75 7.90
N ILE A 75 3.80 -9.50 8.35
CA ILE A 75 3.16 -8.39 7.61
C ILE A 75 3.84 -8.19 6.25
N GLY A 76 5.17 -8.19 6.23
CA GLY A 76 5.96 -8.03 5.00
C GLY A 76 5.68 -9.12 3.97
N VAL A 77 5.59 -10.38 4.40
CA VAL A 77 5.25 -11.52 3.52
C VAL A 77 3.85 -11.36 2.93
N VAL A 78 2.86 -11.03 3.76
CA VAL A 78 1.48 -10.81 3.28
C VAL A 78 1.41 -9.68 2.27
N ILE A 79 2.09 -8.55 2.54
CA ILE A 79 2.18 -7.42 1.62
C ILE A 79 2.87 -7.81 0.32
N ALA A 80 3.99 -8.54 0.39
CA ALA A 80 4.74 -8.97 -0.79
C ALA A 80 3.90 -9.89 -1.70
N ILE A 81 3.16 -10.83 -1.10
CA ILE A 81 2.22 -11.69 -1.83
C ILE A 81 1.13 -10.84 -2.47
N GLY A 82 0.48 -9.97 -1.70
CA GLY A 82 -0.59 -9.10 -2.22
C GLY A 82 -0.15 -8.22 -3.40
N TYR A 83 0.98 -7.53 -3.27
CA TYR A 83 1.54 -6.71 -4.34
C TYR A 83 2.04 -7.53 -5.54
N GLY A 84 2.64 -8.69 -5.29
CA GLY A 84 3.07 -9.61 -6.34
C GLY A 84 1.89 -10.06 -7.17
N THR A 85 0.84 -10.59 -6.54
CA THR A 85 -0.40 -11.01 -7.21
C THR A 85 -1.07 -9.85 -7.93
N GLN A 86 -1.15 -8.66 -7.32
CA GLN A 86 -1.71 -7.47 -7.97
C GLN A 86 -0.92 -7.08 -9.24
N THR A 87 0.41 -7.13 -9.19
CA THR A 87 1.25 -6.75 -10.34
C THR A 87 1.19 -7.79 -11.44
N ILE A 88 1.07 -9.07 -11.09
CA ILE A 88 0.81 -10.14 -12.06
C ILE A 88 -0.56 -9.93 -12.71
N ALA A 89 -1.60 -9.58 -11.93
CA ALA A 89 -2.93 -9.30 -12.46
C ALA A 89 -2.90 -8.16 -13.49
N LEU A 90 -2.13 -7.09 -13.24
CA LEU A 90 -1.94 -5.96 -14.17
C LEU A 90 -1.41 -6.34 -15.56
N GLN A 91 -0.82 -7.52 -15.74
CA GLN A 91 -0.46 -8.03 -17.07
C GLN A 91 -1.65 -8.59 -17.84
N THR A 92 -2.70 -9.01 -17.14
CA THR A 92 -3.85 -9.72 -17.69
C THR A 92 -5.11 -8.86 -17.75
N ILE A 93 -5.26 -7.87 -16.87
CA ILE A 93 -6.43 -6.99 -16.79
C ILE A 93 -6.04 -5.53 -16.99
N LEU A 94 -7.04 -4.68 -17.27
CA LEU A 94 -6.82 -3.24 -17.41
C LEU A 94 -6.41 -2.61 -16.07
N SER A 95 -5.57 -1.58 -16.11
CA SER A 95 -5.19 -0.83 -14.90
C SER A 95 -6.40 -0.25 -14.17
N SER A 96 -7.44 0.16 -14.88
CA SER A 96 -8.70 0.63 -14.29
C SER A 96 -9.42 -0.45 -13.50
N GLU A 97 -9.47 -1.69 -13.99
CA GLU A 97 -10.09 -2.83 -13.31
C GLU A 97 -9.29 -3.22 -12.07
N SER A 98 -7.97 -3.29 -12.18
CA SER A 98 -7.09 -3.57 -11.03
C SER A 98 -7.18 -2.48 -9.96
N ALA A 99 -7.25 -1.21 -10.35
CA ALA A 99 -7.38 -0.08 -9.42
C ALA A 99 -8.75 -0.10 -8.74
N PHE A 100 -9.82 -0.43 -9.46
CA PHE A 100 -11.16 -0.57 -8.91
C PHE A 100 -11.24 -1.71 -7.89
N LEU A 101 -10.74 -2.90 -8.22
CA LEU A 101 -10.68 -4.03 -7.29
C LEU A 101 -9.86 -3.71 -6.04
N THR A 102 -8.78 -2.94 -6.20
CA THR A 102 -8.00 -2.47 -5.06
C THR A 102 -8.81 -1.46 -4.24
N ALA A 103 -9.49 -0.49 -4.85
CA ALA A 103 -10.32 0.45 -4.10
C ALA A 103 -11.48 -0.22 -3.33
N LEU A 104 -11.97 -1.37 -3.81
CA LEU A 104 -13.02 -2.15 -3.16
C LEU A 104 -12.59 -2.71 -1.79
N TYR A 105 -11.28 -2.86 -1.50
CA TYR A 105 -10.88 -3.30 -0.16
C TYR A 105 -11.31 -2.29 0.92
N VAL A 106 -11.40 -0.99 0.61
CA VAL A 106 -11.74 0.09 1.56
C VAL A 106 -13.09 -0.14 2.24
N PRO A 107 -14.22 -0.33 1.50
CA PRO A 107 -15.49 -0.68 2.13
C PRO A 107 -15.53 -2.11 2.69
N LEU A 108 -14.66 -3.02 2.23
CA LEU A 108 -14.58 -4.38 2.78
C LEU A 108 -13.89 -4.42 4.15
N VAL A 109 -12.96 -3.51 4.46
CA VAL A 109 -12.28 -3.45 5.77
C VAL A 109 -13.26 -3.44 6.94
N PRO A 110 -14.25 -2.54 7.04
CA PRO A 110 -15.20 -2.54 8.16
C PRO A 110 -16.06 -3.81 8.22
N ILE A 111 -16.43 -4.38 7.07
CA ILE A 111 -17.20 -5.65 7.01
C ILE A 111 -16.37 -6.80 7.55
N LEU A 112 -15.10 -6.90 7.16
CA LEU A 112 -14.17 -7.91 7.66
C LEU A 112 -13.88 -7.71 9.15
N MET A 113 -13.73 -6.46 9.61
CA MET A 113 -13.58 -6.16 11.04
C MET A 113 -14.79 -6.63 11.84
N TRP A 114 -16.00 -6.37 11.36
CA TRP A 114 -17.22 -6.86 11.98
C TRP A 114 -17.28 -8.39 12.01
N LEU A 115 -16.98 -9.05 10.88
CA LEU A 115 -17.05 -10.51 10.77
C LEU A 115 -16.01 -11.22 11.64
N ILE A 116 -14.77 -10.71 11.70
CA ILE A 116 -13.64 -11.35 12.38
C ILE A 116 -13.57 -10.98 13.86
N PHE A 117 -13.81 -9.71 14.20
CA PHE A 117 -13.65 -9.20 15.56
C PHE A 117 -14.97 -8.98 16.30
N GLN A 118 -16.13 -9.19 15.64
CA GLN A 118 -17.47 -8.99 16.22
C GLN A 118 -17.61 -7.61 16.91
N LYS A 119 -16.95 -6.58 16.39
CA LYS A 119 -17.13 -5.20 16.87
C LYS A 119 -18.24 -4.54 16.07
N ASP A 120 -19.21 -3.98 16.79
CA ASP A 120 -20.33 -3.23 16.20
C ASP A 120 -19.80 -2.09 15.31
N LEU A 121 -20.34 -1.98 14.10
CA LEU A 121 -20.11 -0.82 13.23
C LEU A 121 -20.76 0.39 13.92
N LEU A 122 -19.93 1.28 14.46
CA LEU A 122 -20.35 2.62 14.95
C LEU A 122 -20.96 3.46 13.82
#